data_AF-A0A3D1HYI4-F1
#
_entry.id   AF-A0A3D1HYI4-F1
#
_cell.length_a   1.000
_cell.length_b   1.000
_cell.length_c   1.000
_cell.angle_alpha   90.00
_cell.angle_beta   90.00
_cell.angle_gamma   90.00
#
_symmetry.space_group_name_H-M   'P 1'
#
loop_
_entity.id
_entity.type
_entity.pdbx_description
1 polymer ?
#
loop_
_entity_poly.entity_id
_entity_poly.type
_entity_poly.pdbx_seq_one_letter_code
_entity_poly.pdbx_strand_id
1 'polypeptide(L)'
;RELLEKYHEGLIALSACLAGEIPRALLSGDYEGAKKKALWYRSVMGENNFFLEIQDHGLPEQRRIIPMLAQLSRETGIPLVATNDVHYISKEDAEMQQVLICIQTNHTLGEDTGMEFQTQEFYLKSEQEMLSLFPEYPDAVERTSEIAERCNVEFEFGKTKLPHFEVPGNQDHFEYLKNMAQEGMRRRYGENIPEEYQKRLDYELSVISRMGYVDYYLIVHDFINHARSRNIPVGPGRGSGAGSITAYAIGITGIDPMKYSLLFERFLNPERV
;
A
#
# COMPACT_ATOMS: atom_id res chain seq x y z
N ARG A 1 9.47 -20.84 4.07
CA ARG A 1 10.95 -20.86 4.18
C ARG A 1 11.61 -20.51 2.85
N GLU A 2 11.34 -21.23 1.76
CA GLU A 2 11.88 -20.95 0.40
C GLU A 2 11.65 -19.50 -0.08
N LEU A 3 10.44 -18.95 0.12
CA LEU A 3 10.17 -17.56 -0.23
C LEU A 3 11.01 -16.57 0.59
N LEU A 4 11.22 -16.85 1.88
CA LEU A 4 12.04 -15.99 2.73
C LEU A 4 13.49 -16.04 2.27
N GLU A 5 14.04 -17.23 1.99
CA GLU A 5 15.38 -17.38 1.42
C GLU A 5 15.54 -16.61 0.10
N LYS A 6 14.53 -16.62 -0.76
CA LYS A 6 14.55 -15.92 -2.05
C LYS A 6 14.44 -14.39 -1.93
N TYR A 7 13.73 -13.88 -0.92
CA TYR A 7 13.34 -12.48 -0.82
C TYR A 7 13.74 -11.81 0.52
N HIS A 8 14.83 -12.26 1.15
CA HIS A 8 15.28 -11.74 2.45
C HIS A 8 16.02 -10.39 2.36
N GLU A 9 16.55 -10.03 1.19
CA GLU A 9 17.34 -8.81 1.03
C GLU A 9 16.53 -7.55 1.42
N GLY A 10 17.12 -6.70 2.25
CA GLY A 10 16.48 -5.47 2.74
C GLY A 10 15.47 -5.67 3.88
N LEU A 11 15.31 -6.89 4.40
CA LEU A 11 14.38 -7.19 5.50
C LEU A 11 15.10 -7.33 6.85
N ILE A 12 14.46 -6.83 7.91
CA ILE A 12 14.77 -7.16 9.30
C ILE A 12 13.60 -7.99 9.85
N ALA A 13 13.90 -9.12 10.49
CA ALA A 13 12.89 -10.01 11.05
C ALA A 13 13.02 -10.19 12.56
N LEU A 14 11.88 -10.40 13.21
CA LEU A 14 11.74 -10.68 14.63
C LEU A 14 11.24 -12.12 14.83
N SER A 15 11.49 -12.73 15.99
CA SER A 15 11.07 -14.12 16.25
C SER A 15 9.56 -14.32 16.47
N ALA A 16 8.78 -13.23 16.43
CA ALA A 16 7.34 -13.17 16.66
C ALA A 16 6.90 -13.41 18.12
N CYS A 17 5.59 -13.24 18.35
CA CYS A 17 4.91 -13.50 19.61
C CYS A 17 4.85 -15.01 19.96
N LEU A 18 4.04 -15.39 20.95
CA LEU A 18 3.88 -16.80 21.37
C LEU A 18 3.50 -17.77 20.22
N ALA A 19 2.93 -17.26 19.13
CA ALA A 19 2.59 -18.05 17.94
C ALA A 19 3.80 -18.32 17.01
N GLY A 20 4.93 -17.66 17.22
CA GLY A 20 6.16 -17.83 16.44
C GLY A 20 6.79 -19.21 16.58
N GLU A 21 7.53 -19.67 15.56
CA GLU A 21 8.12 -21.02 15.56
C GLU A 21 9.13 -21.25 16.71
N ILE A 22 9.84 -20.19 17.13
CA ILE A 22 10.82 -20.24 18.22
C ILE A 22 10.10 -20.24 19.58
N PRO A 23 9.24 -19.26 19.92
CA PRO A 23 8.42 -19.30 21.13
C PRO A 23 7.62 -20.60 21.31
N ARG A 24 6.97 -21.12 20.26
CA ARG A 24 6.22 -22.39 20.33
C ARG A 24 7.11 -23.57 20.72
N ALA A 25 8.33 -23.65 20.17
CA ALA A 25 9.28 -24.71 20.51
C ALA A 25 9.76 -24.61 21.96
N LEU A 26 9.97 -23.38 22.48
CA LEU A 26 10.32 -23.17 23.89
C LEU A 26 9.17 -23.58 24.81
N LEU A 27 7.93 -23.23 24.47
CA LEU A 27 6.74 -23.61 25.25
C LEU A 27 6.56 -25.13 25.34
N SER A 28 6.87 -25.86 24.25
CA SER A 28 6.84 -27.32 24.23
C SER A 28 8.07 -28.00 24.87
N GLY A 29 9.01 -27.22 25.42
CA GLY A 29 10.24 -27.74 26.04
C GLY A 29 11.32 -28.18 25.04
N ASP A 30 11.17 -27.88 23.75
CA ASP A 30 12.12 -28.19 22.69
C ASP A 30 13.14 -27.04 22.52
N TYR A 31 14.03 -26.90 23.51
CA TYR A 31 15.04 -25.84 23.51
C TYR A 31 16.01 -25.95 22.33
N GLU A 32 16.49 -27.17 22.04
CA GLU A 32 17.42 -27.41 20.92
C GLU A 32 16.77 -27.13 19.58
N GLY A 33 15.50 -27.51 19.40
CA GLY A 33 14.76 -27.17 18.19
C GLY A 33 14.43 -25.69 18.09
N ALA A 34 14.26 -24.96 19.19
CA ALA A 34 14.15 -23.50 19.17
C ALA A 34 15.47 -22.86 18.72
N LYS A 35 16.61 -23.32 19.28
CA LYS A 35 17.96 -22.87 18.92
C LYS A 35 18.27 -23.10 17.45
N LYS A 36 17.97 -24.30 16.92
CA LYS A 36 18.16 -24.63 15.51
C LYS A 36 17.37 -23.70 14.59
N LYS A 37 16.12 -23.37 14.95
CA LYS A 37 15.29 -22.44 14.18
C LYS A 37 15.85 -21.02 14.23
N ALA A 38 16.24 -20.53 15.41
CA ALA A 38 16.84 -19.21 15.57
C ALA A 38 18.12 -19.05 14.73
N LEU A 39 18.99 -20.05 14.72
CA LEU A 39 20.20 -20.06 13.88
C LEU A 39 19.88 -20.11 12.39
N TRP A 40 18.85 -20.86 11.99
CA TRP A 40 18.39 -20.85 10.59
C TRP A 40 17.92 -19.45 10.17
N TYR A 41 17.05 -18.80 10.95
CA TYR A 41 16.61 -17.43 10.65
C TYR A 41 17.78 -16.45 10.60
N ARG A 42 18.73 -16.50 11.54
CA ARG A 42 19.94 -15.69 11.48
C ARG A 42 20.74 -15.94 10.20
N SER A 43 20.89 -17.20 9.78
CA SER A 43 21.61 -17.54 8.55
C SER A 43 20.95 -17.01 7.28
N VAL A 44 19.61 -16.93 7.25
CA VAL A 44 18.84 -16.45 6.10
C VAL A 44 18.78 -14.93 6.07
N MET A 45 18.48 -14.30 7.20
CA MET A 45 18.33 -12.83 7.26
C MET A 45 19.69 -12.12 7.22
N GLY A 46 20.75 -12.81 7.63
CA GLY A 46 22.08 -12.23 7.83
C GLY A 46 22.30 -11.76 9.27
N GLU A 47 23.56 -11.54 9.61
CA GLU A 47 23.95 -11.03 10.91
C GLU A 47 23.34 -9.64 11.15
N ASN A 48 22.86 -9.39 12.36
CA ASN A 48 22.17 -8.15 12.76
C ASN A 48 20.84 -7.84 12.01
N ASN A 49 20.28 -8.79 11.27
CA ASN A 49 18.97 -8.66 10.58
C ASN A 49 17.90 -9.60 11.14
N PHE A 50 18.23 -10.38 12.17
CA PHE A 50 17.29 -11.21 12.91
C PHE A 50 17.43 -10.96 14.41
N PHE A 51 16.30 -10.81 15.10
CA PHE A 51 16.24 -10.52 16.53
C PHE A 51 15.27 -11.48 17.22
N LEU A 52 15.62 -11.85 18.46
CA LEU A 52 14.73 -12.60 19.34
C LEU A 52 13.80 -11.63 20.06
N GLU A 53 12.51 -11.72 19.75
CA GLU A 53 11.48 -10.82 20.24
C GLU A 53 11.00 -11.24 21.63
N ILE A 54 10.96 -10.29 22.56
CA ILE A 54 10.40 -10.46 23.90
C ILE A 54 9.18 -9.55 24.08
N GLN A 55 8.14 -10.10 24.70
CA GLN A 55 6.86 -9.46 24.93
C GLN A 55 6.34 -9.92 26.29
N ASP A 56 5.85 -8.99 27.13
CA ASP A 56 5.22 -9.32 28.42
C ASP A 56 3.87 -8.59 28.55
N HIS A 57 2.80 -9.35 28.35
CA HIS A 57 1.42 -8.92 28.51
C HIS A 57 0.82 -9.45 29.82
N GLY A 58 1.66 -9.94 30.75
CA GLY A 58 1.26 -10.59 31.99
C GLY A 58 0.96 -12.08 31.86
N LEU A 59 1.23 -12.68 30.70
CA LEU A 59 0.91 -14.09 30.43
C LEU A 59 1.94 -15.03 31.07
N PRO A 60 1.52 -16.11 31.77
CA PRO A 60 2.43 -17.11 32.34
C PRO A 60 3.38 -17.71 31.31
N GLU A 61 2.89 -17.95 30.09
CA GLU A 61 3.64 -18.49 28.96
C GLU A 61 4.78 -17.56 28.54
N GLN A 62 4.52 -16.24 28.43
CA GLN A 62 5.54 -15.24 28.11
C GLN A 62 6.60 -15.18 29.20
N ARG A 63 6.20 -15.06 30.47
CA ARG A 63 7.12 -15.02 31.61
C ARG A 63 7.99 -16.27 31.72
N ARG A 64 7.45 -17.43 31.34
CA ARG A 64 8.20 -18.69 31.28
C ARG A 64 9.28 -18.68 30.21
N ILE A 65 9.01 -18.16 29.01
CA ILE A 65 9.95 -18.25 27.89
C ILE A 65 10.93 -17.07 27.78
N ILE A 66 10.64 -15.90 28.37
CA ILE A 66 11.54 -14.73 28.32
C ILE A 66 12.97 -15.09 28.78
N PRO A 67 13.19 -15.76 29.94
CA PRO A 67 14.54 -16.17 30.36
C PRO A 67 15.19 -17.16 29.38
N MET A 68 14.40 -18.00 28.72
CA MET A 68 14.88 -18.97 27.74
C MET A 68 15.30 -18.28 26.43
N LEU A 69 14.55 -17.27 25.99
CA LEU A 69 14.92 -16.40 24.87
C LEU A 69 16.20 -15.63 25.17
N ALA A 70 16.33 -15.09 26.38
CA ALA A 70 17.57 -14.44 26.83
C ALA A 70 18.75 -15.42 26.87
N GLN A 71 18.54 -16.67 27.27
CA GLN A 71 19.55 -17.71 27.18
C GLN A 71 19.94 -18.00 25.71
N LEU A 72 18.95 -18.16 24.81
CA LEU A 72 19.21 -18.34 23.38
C LEU A 72 20.01 -17.17 22.81
N SER A 73 19.69 -15.94 23.19
CA SER A 73 20.41 -14.75 22.78
C SER A 73 21.90 -14.84 23.17
N ARG A 74 22.19 -15.18 24.43
CA ARG A 74 23.58 -15.35 24.91
C ARG A 74 24.34 -16.47 24.19
N GLU A 75 23.69 -17.60 23.95
CA GLU A 75 24.33 -18.76 23.33
C GLU A 75 24.56 -18.61 21.82
N THR A 76 23.64 -17.91 21.14
CA THR A 76 23.68 -17.78 19.69
C THR A 76 24.27 -16.45 19.24
N GLY A 77 24.35 -15.45 20.11
CA GLY A 77 24.69 -14.07 19.75
C GLY A 77 23.59 -13.32 19.00
N ILE A 78 22.37 -13.87 18.90
CA ILE A 78 21.22 -13.18 18.30
C ILE A 78 20.68 -12.16 19.31
N PRO A 79 20.65 -10.85 19.01
CA PRO A 79 20.19 -9.84 19.96
C PRO A 79 18.69 -9.96 20.29
N LEU A 80 18.32 -9.56 21.50
CA LEU A 80 16.91 -9.44 21.91
C LEU A 80 16.28 -8.15 21.37
N VAL A 81 14.96 -8.07 21.24
CA VAL A 81 14.27 -6.79 21.09
C VAL A 81 12.90 -6.86 21.74
N ALA A 82 12.49 -5.78 22.42
CA ALA A 82 11.20 -5.70 23.09
C ALA A 82 10.14 -5.08 22.17
N THR A 83 8.95 -5.68 22.16
CA THR A 83 7.76 -5.13 21.49
C THR A 83 6.53 -5.36 22.36
N ASN A 84 5.39 -4.77 21.98
CA ASN A 84 4.13 -4.90 22.73
C ASN A 84 2.95 -5.39 21.88
N ASP A 85 3.22 -5.92 20.68
CA ASP A 85 2.20 -6.48 19.76
C ASP A 85 0.91 -5.63 19.71
N VAL A 86 1.07 -4.34 19.41
CA VAL A 86 0.04 -3.32 19.63
C VAL A 86 -1.14 -3.52 18.65
N HIS A 87 -2.35 -3.63 19.20
CA HIS A 87 -3.59 -3.78 18.42
C HIS A 87 -4.56 -2.59 18.57
N TYR A 88 -4.35 -1.74 19.58
CA TYR A 88 -5.18 -0.56 19.84
C TYR A 88 -4.35 0.57 20.48
N ILE A 89 -4.89 1.79 20.53
CA ILE A 89 -4.11 2.97 20.89
C ILE A 89 -3.97 3.09 22.41
N SER A 90 -5.07 3.16 23.14
CA SER A 90 -5.06 3.31 24.60
C SER A 90 -5.63 2.08 25.31
N LYS A 91 -5.32 1.91 26.60
CA LYS A 91 -5.74 0.73 27.36
C LYS A 91 -7.27 0.57 27.39
N GLU A 92 -8.00 1.67 27.39
CA GLU A 92 -9.46 1.73 27.42
C GLU A 92 -10.10 1.17 26.14
N ASP A 93 -9.36 1.17 25.01
CA ASP A 93 -9.84 0.65 23.73
C ASP A 93 -9.91 -0.89 23.67
N ALA A 94 -9.46 -1.59 24.72
CA ALA A 94 -9.46 -3.05 24.77
C ALA A 94 -10.87 -3.66 24.60
N GLU A 95 -11.91 -3.01 25.13
CA GLU A 95 -13.31 -3.45 24.95
C GLU A 95 -13.73 -3.34 23.47
N MET A 96 -13.35 -2.24 22.79
CA MET A 96 -13.64 -2.06 21.37
C MET A 96 -12.90 -3.09 20.52
N GLN A 97 -11.65 -3.42 20.87
CA GLN A 97 -10.91 -4.48 20.19
C GLN A 97 -11.62 -5.84 20.31
N GLN A 98 -12.18 -6.16 21.48
CA GLN A 98 -12.95 -7.40 21.68
C GLN A 98 -14.21 -7.43 20.80
N VAL A 99 -14.93 -6.30 20.67
CA VAL A 99 -16.07 -6.17 19.76
C VAL A 99 -15.65 -6.43 18.30
N LEU A 100 -14.51 -5.87 17.86
CA LEU A 100 -13.98 -6.10 16.51
C LEU A 100 -13.65 -7.57 16.25
N ILE A 101 -13.05 -8.27 17.22
CA ILE A 101 -12.77 -9.72 17.12
C ILE A 101 -14.07 -10.52 17.01
N CYS A 102 -15.08 -10.20 17.82
CA CYS A 102 -16.38 -10.87 17.77
C CYS A 102 -17.04 -10.72 16.39
N ILE A 103 -17.02 -9.51 15.83
CA ILE A 103 -17.53 -9.25 14.48
C ILE A 103 -16.75 -10.07 13.43
N GLN A 104 -15.41 -10.07 13.50
CA GLN A 104 -14.56 -10.80 12.55
C GLN A 104 -14.78 -12.32 12.61
N THR A 105 -15.02 -12.86 13.81
CA THR A 105 -15.15 -14.30 14.05
C THR A 105 -16.60 -14.79 14.02
N ASN A 106 -17.56 -13.88 13.81
CA ASN A 106 -19.00 -14.16 13.86
C ASN A 106 -19.44 -14.76 15.21
N HIS A 107 -18.98 -14.14 16.29
CA HIS A 107 -19.33 -14.46 17.67
C HIS A 107 -19.99 -13.26 18.36
N THR A 108 -20.60 -13.52 19.51
CA THR A 108 -21.12 -12.52 20.44
C THR A 108 -20.11 -12.28 21.57
N LEU A 109 -20.13 -11.09 22.18
CA LEU A 109 -19.33 -10.80 23.37
C LEU A 109 -19.57 -11.87 24.46
N GLY A 110 -18.47 -12.43 24.97
CA GLY A 110 -18.47 -13.48 25.99
C GLY A 110 -18.47 -14.92 25.44
N GLU A 111 -18.54 -15.11 24.12
CA GLU A 111 -18.27 -16.41 23.49
C GLU A 111 -16.77 -16.62 23.27
N ASP A 112 -16.30 -17.87 23.37
CA ASP A 112 -14.93 -18.22 23.02
C ASP A 112 -14.74 -18.08 21.51
N THR A 113 -14.01 -17.04 21.11
CA THR A 113 -13.72 -16.74 19.71
C THR A 113 -12.56 -17.56 19.16
N GLY A 114 -11.83 -18.30 20.00
CA GLY A 114 -10.55 -18.94 19.69
C GLY A 114 -9.40 -17.96 19.38
N MET A 115 -9.67 -16.65 19.38
CA MET A 115 -8.73 -15.56 19.10
C MET A 115 -8.87 -14.43 20.14
N GLU A 116 -9.17 -14.78 21.39
CA GLU A 116 -9.37 -13.80 22.45
C GLU A 116 -8.03 -13.35 23.05
N PHE A 117 -7.86 -12.04 23.23
CA PHE A 117 -6.75 -11.49 24.00
C PHE A 117 -6.97 -11.79 25.48
N GLN A 118 -6.00 -12.49 26.09
CA GLN A 118 -6.09 -12.91 27.48
C GLN A 118 -5.92 -11.75 28.48
N THR A 119 -5.43 -10.58 28.02
CA THR A 119 -5.24 -9.38 28.83
C THR A 119 -5.55 -8.11 28.02
N GLN A 120 -5.65 -6.98 28.71
CA GLN A 120 -5.87 -5.65 28.11
C GLN A 120 -4.56 -4.91 27.79
N GLU A 121 -3.44 -5.63 27.68
CA GLU A 121 -2.09 -5.07 27.63
C GLU A 121 -1.56 -4.81 26.20
N PHE A 122 -2.37 -4.93 25.16
CA PHE A 122 -2.00 -4.80 23.74
C PHE A 122 -2.17 -3.36 23.19
N TYR A 123 -2.02 -2.35 24.04
CA TYR A 123 -2.08 -0.93 23.64
C TYR A 123 -0.69 -0.34 23.35
N LEU A 124 -0.64 0.88 22.82
CA LEU A 124 0.61 1.61 22.63
C LEU A 124 1.13 2.14 23.98
N LYS A 125 1.90 1.30 24.67
CA LYS A 125 2.57 1.66 25.93
C LYS A 125 3.57 2.79 25.75
N SER A 126 3.69 3.63 26.76
CA SER A 126 4.78 4.61 26.87
C SER A 126 6.14 3.93 27.03
N GLU A 127 7.21 4.67 26.73
CA GLU A 127 8.59 4.22 26.95
C GLU A 127 8.83 3.76 28.40
N GLN A 128 8.29 4.51 29.36
CA GLN A 128 8.43 4.22 30.79
C GLN A 128 7.74 2.90 31.18
N GLU A 129 6.55 2.65 30.65
CA GLU A 129 5.85 1.38 30.83
C GLU A 129 6.64 0.23 30.21
N MET A 130 7.17 0.40 28.98
CA MET A 130 7.97 -0.61 28.30
C MET A 130 9.27 -0.94 29.05
N LEU A 131 10.01 0.06 29.53
CA LEU A 131 11.20 -0.15 30.36
C LEU A 131 10.87 -0.87 31.67
N SER A 132 9.73 -0.55 32.27
CA SER A 132 9.28 -1.17 33.52
C SER A 132 8.90 -2.65 33.35
N LEU A 133 8.50 -3.08 32.14
CA LEU A 133 8.22 -4.49 31.84
C LEU A 133 9.50 -5.35 31.76
N PHE A 134 10.63 -4.74 31.36
CA PHE A 134 11.87 -5.47 31.09
C PHE A 134 13.07 -4.92 31.88
N PRO A 135 13.02 -4.88 33.23
CA PRO A 135 14.09 -4.31 34.04
C PRO A 135 15.42 -5.07 33.93
N GLU A 136 15.38 -6.36 33.60
CA GLU A 136 16.58 -7.19 33.37
C GLU A 136 17.12 -7.06 31.93
N TYR A 137 16.36 -6.46 31.01
CA TYR A 137 16.69 -6.36 29.58
C TYR A 137 16.44 -4.94 29.01
N PRO A 138 16.94 -3.87 29.65
CA PRO A 138 16.73 -2.50 29.15
C PRO A 138 17.24 -2.32 27.72
N ASP A 139 18.37 -2.95 27.38
CA ASP A 139 18.95 -2.94 26.04
C ASP A 139 17.98 -3.49 24.97
N ALA A 140 17.04 -4.38 25.32
CA ALA A 140 16.05 -4.89 24.37
C ALA A 140 15.03 -3.80 23.97
N VAL A 141 14.71 -2.89 24.88
CA VAL A 141 13.85 -1.73 24.62
C VAL A 141 14.62 -0.69 23.80
N GLU A 142 15.85 -0.36 24.19
CA GLU A 142 16.69 0.63 23.49
C GLU A 142 16.96 0.23 22.03
N ARG A 143 17.15 -1.07 21.77
CA ARG A 143 17.39 -1.62 20.43
C ARG A 143 16.27 -1.36 19.42
N THR A 144 15.06 -1.05 19.89
CA THR A 144 13.96 -0.64 19.00
C THR A 144 14.32 0.63 18.23
N SER A 145 15.01 1.59 18.85
CA SER A 145 15.49 2.82 18.21
C SER A 145 16.56 2.53 17.16
N GLU A 146 17.52 1.65 17.48
CA GLU A 146 18.57 1.23 16.54
C GLU A 146 17.98 0.58 15.28
N ILE A 147 16.94 -0.26 15.44
CA ILE A 147 16.23 -0.86 14.30
C ILE A 147 15.48 0.21 13.52
N ALA A 148 14.79 1.13 14.20
CA ALA A 148 14.04 2.20 13.55
C ALA A 148 14.95 3.10 12.69
N GLU A 149 16.13 3.47 13.19
CA GLU A 149 17.11 4.30 12.46
C GLU A 149 17.63 3.63 11.18
N ARG A 150 17.65 2.29 11.14
CA ARG A 150 18.06 1.52 9.96
C ARG A 150 16.96 1.41 8.90
N CYS A 151 15.70 1.54 9.29
CA CYS A 151 14.54 1.36 8.42
C CYS A 151 14.21 2.64 7.64
N ASN A 152 14.84 2.82 6.49
CA ASN A 152 14.64 3.97 5.61
C ASN A 152 14.01 3.52 4.28
N VAL A 153 12.69 3.62 4.17
CA VAL A 153 11.94 3.25 2.96
C VAL A 153 11.38 4.51 2.30
N GLU A 154 11.82 4.80 1.08
CA GLU A 154 11.32 5.94 0.31
C GLU A 154 10.16 5.52 -0.60
N PHE A 155 9.03 6.21 -0.46
CA PHE A 155 7.90 6.10 -1.37
C PHE A 155 7.90 7.30 -2.33
N GLU A 156 7.98 7.03 -3.63
CA GLU A 156 7.86 8.05 -4.67
C GLU A 156 6.36 8.38 -4.89
N PHE A 157 5.91 9.52 -4.37
CA PHE A 157 4.56 10.04 -4.57
C PHE A 157 4.52 11.06 -5.70
N GLY A 158 3.34 11.28 -6.29
CA GLY A 158 3.12 12.33 -7.30
C GLY A 158 3.66 12.02 -8.70
N LYS A 159 4.38 10.90 -8.89
CA LYS A 159 4.80 10.46 -10.22
C LYS A 159 3.75 9.56 -10.85
N THR A 160 3.06 10.09 -11.85
CA THR A 160 2.12 9.31 -12.64
C THR A 160 2.88 8.27 -13.47
N LYS A 161 2.56 6.99 -13.28
CA LYS A 161 3.04 5.88 -14.11
C LYS A 161 1.91 5.44 -15.04
N LEU A 162 1.83 6.06 -16.22
CA LEU A 162 0.85 5.68 -17.23
C LEU A 162 1.32 4.43 -17.98
N PRO A 163 0.41 3.50 -18.34
CA PRO A 163 0.71 2.45 -19.30
C PRO A 163 1.15 3.06 -20.63
N HIS A 164 2.01 2.35 -21.35
CA HIS A 164 2.36 2.71 -22.73
C HIS A 164 1.22 2.33 -23.68
N PHE A 165 0.83 3.23 -24.58
CA PHE A 165 -0.16 2.95 -25.61
C PHE A 165 0.51 2.61 -26.95
N GLU A 166 0.16 1.49 -27.58
CA GLU A 166 0.73 1.14 -28.88
C GLU A 166 -0.03 1.84 -30.02
N VAL A 167 0.61 2.79 -30.69
CA VAL A 167 0.04 3.41 -31.90
C VAL A 167 0.43 2.67 -33.18
N PRO A 168 -0.46 2.62 -34.19
CA PRO A 168 -0.18 1.93 -35.45
C PRO A 168 1.08 2.46 -36.15
N GLY A 169 1.93 1.55 -36.64
CA GLY A 169 3.12 1.91 -37.41
C GLY A 169 4.18 2.69 -36.63
N ASN A 170 4.13 2.66 -35.28
CA ASN A 170 5.05 3.39 -34.40
C ASN A 170 5.09 4.90 -34.69
N GLN A 171 3.93 5.47 -35.03
CA GLN A 171 3.77 6.90 -35.22
C GLN A 171 4.05 7.68 -33.92
N ASP A 172 4.26 8.99 -34.04
CA ASP A 172 4.28 9.86 -32.88
C ASP A 172 2.89 9.89 -32.22
N HIS A 173 2.83 9.67 -30.90
CA HIS A 173 1.57 9.51 -30.18
C HIS A 173 0.75 10.82 -30.15
N PHE A 174 1.43 11.97 -30.10
CA PHE A 174 0.76 13.26 -30.13
C PHE A 174 0.15 13.52 -31.51
N GLU A 175 0.89 13.27 -32.59
CA GLU A 175 0.34 13.40 -33.94
C GLU A 175 -0.79 12.39 -34.19
N TYR A 176 -0.71 11.17 -33.65
CA TYR A 176 -1.81 10.20 -33.70
C TYR A 176 -3.07 10.72 -33.00
N LEU A 177 -2.94 11.20 -31.75
CA LEU A 177 -4.05 11.81 -30.99
C LEU A 177 -4.64 13.02 -31.73
N LYS A 178 -3.79 13.90 -32.26
CA LYS A 178 -4.19 15.10 -32.98
C LYS A 178 -4.97 14.75 -34.25
N ASN A 179 -4.51 13.80 -35.04
CA ASN A 179 -5.20 13.34 -36.25
C ASN A 179 -6.57 12.75 -35.90
N MET A 180 -6.65 11.93 -34.85
CA MET A 180 -7.92 11.39 -34.35
C MET A 180 -8.88 12.48 -33.89
N ALA A 181 -8.37 13.50 -33.19
CA ALA A 181 -9.18 14.60 -32.70
C ALA A 181 -9.69 15.47 -33.86
N GLN A 182 -8.87 15.78 -34.86
CA GLN A 182 -9.28 16.51 -36.07
C GLN A 182 -10.37 15.75 -36.85
N GLU A 183 -10.20 14.44 -37.05
CA GLU A 183 -11.22 13.60 -37.68
C GLU A 183 -12.50 13.52 -36.84
N GLY A 184 -12.35 13.42 -35.52
CA GLY A 184 -13.44 13.52 -34.57
C GLY A 184 -14.23 14.82 -34.71
N MET A 185 -13.54 15.95 -34.81
CA MET A 185 -14.16 17.27 -34.98
C MET A 185 -14.94 17.36 -36.29
N ARG A 186 -14.38 16.91 -37.42
CA ARG A 186 -15.10 16.84 -38.71
C ARG A 186 -16.37 16.00 -38.61
N ARG A 187 -16.32 14.83 -37.95
CA ARG A 187 -17.49 13.97 -37.75
C ARG A 187 -18.58 14.60 -36.88
N ARG A 188 -18.20 15.42 -35.88
CA ARG A 188 -19.14 16.04 -34.92
C ARG A 188 -19.74 17.36 -35.43
N TYR A 189 -18.96 18.15 -36.16
CA TYR A 189 -19.32 19.53 -36.55
C TYR A 189 -19.37 19.77 -38.07
N GLY A 190 -18.95 18.81 -38.90
CA GLY A 190 -18.86 18.93 -40.37
C GLY A 190 -17.56 19.59 -40.85
N GLU A 191 -17.51 19.93 -42.14
CA GLU A 191 -16.33 20.54 -42.79
C GLU A 191 -16.10 22.00 -42.37
N ASN A 192 -17.17 22.73 -42.05
CA ASN A 192 -17.11 24.15 -41.67
C ASN A 192 -17.08 24.31 -40.15
N ILE A 193 -15.97 23.91 -39.53
CA ILE A 193 -15.78 24.01 -38.07
C ILE A 193 -15.60 25.48 -37.69
N PRO A 194 -16.35 26.02 -36.70
CA PRO A 194 -16.14 27.37 -36.21
C PRO A 194 -14.70 27.61 -35.73
N GLU A 195 -14.13 28.78 -36.05
CA GLU A 195 -12.75 29.11 -35.70
C GLU A 195 -12.48 29.02 -34.19
N GLU A 196 -13.46 29.41 -33.37
CA GLU A 196 -13.42 29.28 -31.91
C GLU A 196 -13.19 27.83 -31.45
N TYR A 197 -13.83 26.86 -32.11
CA TYR A 197 -13.81 25.46 -31.71
C TYR A 197 -12.46 24.84 -32.10
N GLN A 198 -11.92 25.24 -33.25
CA GLN A 198 -10.57 24.86 -33.67
C GLN A 198 -9.52 25.43 -32.71
N LYS A 199 -9.62 26.71 -32.33
CA LYS A 199 -8.73 27.32 -31.33
C LYS A 199 -8.78 26.60 -29.98
N ARG A 200 -9.98 26.18 -29.55
CA ARG A 200 -10.14 25.40 -28.31
C ARG A 200 -9.45 24.04 -28.43
N LEU A 201 -9.63 23.32 -29.54
CA LEU A 201 -8.95 22.04 -29.76
C LEU A 201 -7.42 22.19 -29.72
N ASP A 202 -6.87 23.15 -30.46
CA ASP A 202 -5.42 23.36 -30.55
C ASP A 202 -4.82 23.70 -29.18
N TYR A 203 -5.51 24.53 -28.39
CA TYR A 203 -5.13 24.82 -27.02
C TYR A 203 -5.15 23.57 -26.13
N GLU A 204 -6.23 22.79 -26.14
CA GLU A 204 -6.33 21.57 -25.34
C GLU A 204 -5.23 20.57 -25.68
N LEU A 205 -4.99 20.30 -26.98
CA LEU A 205 -3.93 19.41 -27.45
C LEU A 205 -2.55 19.88 -26.96
N SER A 206 -2.29 21.19 -26.99
CA SER A 206 -1.02 21.74 -26.49
C SER A 206 -0.83 21.50 -24.98
N VAL A 207 -1.90 21.63 -24.19
CA VAL A 207 -1.87 21.40 -22.74
C VAL A 207 -1.71 19.91 -22.44
N ILE A 208 -2.47 19.05 -23.12
CA ILE A 208 -2.40 17.58 -22.97
C ILE A 208 -0.99 17.07 -23.27
N SER A 209 -0.37 17.57 -24.34
CA SER A 209 1.01 17.23 -24.70
C SER A 209 2.01 17.70 -23.65
N ARG A 210 1.96 18.99 -23.27
CA ARG A 210 2.89 19.57 -22.29
C ARG A 210 2.82 18.90 -20.92
N MET A 211 1.64 18.46 -20.50
CA MET A 211 1.42 17.79 -19.21
C MET A 211 1.62 16.27 -19.26
N GLY A 212 1.94 15.68 -20.42
CA GLY A 212 2.24 14.25 -20.54
C GLY A 212 1.00 13.34 -20.49
N TYR A 213 -0.17 13.83 -20.87
CA TYR A 213 -1.44 13.07 -20.83
C TYR A 213 -1.90 12.54 -22.20
N VAL A 214 -1.04 12.55 -23.21
CA VAL A 214 -1.36 12.03 -24.56
C VAL A 214 -1.81 10.56 -24.47
N ASP A 215 -1.01 9.71 -23.84
CA ASP A 215 -1.28 8.28 -23.75
C ASP A 215 -2.52 8.00 -22.89
N TYR A 216 -2.76 8.81 -21.86
CA TYR A 216 -3.98 8.73 -21.09
C TYR A 216 -5.22 8.92 -21.97
N TYR A 217 -5.23 9.91 -22.85
CA TYR A 217 -6.34 10.11 -23.80
C TYR A 217 -6.49 8.94 -24.77
N LEU A 218 -5.38 8.39 -25.28
CA LEU A 218 -5.40 7.26 -26.21
C LEU A 218 -5.94 5.98 -25.54
N ILE A 219 -5.46 5.67 -24.34
CA ILE A 219 -5.93 4.52 -23.54
C ILE A 219 -7.42 4.66 -23.24
N VAL A 220 -7.86 5.85 -22.79
CA VAL A 220 -9.26 6.07 -22.43
C VAL A 220 -10.18 5.97 -23.64
N HIS A 221 -9.75 6.51 -24.77
CA HIS A 221 -10.44 6.34 -26.04
C HIS A 221 -10.58 4.86 -26.41
N ASP A 222 -9.50 4.08 -26.33
CA ASP A 222 -9.46 2.69 -26.76
C ASP A 222 -10.43 1.82 -25.96
N PHE A 223 -10.38 1.85 -24.62
CA PHE A 223 -11.29 1.00 -23.84
C PHE A 223 -12.77 1.42 -24.00
N ILE A 224 -13.05 2.71 -24.19
CA ILE A 224 -14.41 3.20 -24.44
C ILE A 224 -14.91 2.70 -25.79
N ASN A 225 -14.08 2.77 -26.82
CA ASN A 225 -14.46 2.29 -28.15
C ASN A 225 -14.55 0.78 -28.22
N HIS A 226 -13.67 0.06 -27.52
CA HIS A 226 -13.78 -1.38 -27.35
C HIS A 226 -15.12 -1.75 -26.71
N ALA A 227 -15.48 -1.11 -25.59
CA ALA A 227 -16.75 -1.33 -24.92
C ALA A 227 -17.95 -1.11 -25.87
N ARG A 228 -17.97 0.02 -26.60
CA ARG A 228 -19.02 0.28 -27.60
C ARG A 228 -19.07 -0.77 -28.72
N SER A 229 -17.92 -1.20 -29.24
CA SER A 229 -17.84 -2.24 -30.29
C SER A 229 -18.38 -3.60 -29.83
N ARG A 230 -18.38 -3.85 -28.51
CA ARG A 230 -18.90 -5.05 -27.86
C ARG A 230 -20.31 -4.87 -27.29
N ASN A 231 -20.98 -3.77 -27.62
CA ASN A 231 -22.29 -3.40 -27.07
C ASN A 231 -22.32 -3.33 -25.53
N ILE A 232 -21.19 -3.01 -24.91
CA ILE A 232 -21.10 -2.73 -23.47
C ILE A 232 -21.50 -1.26 -23.26
N PRO A 233 -22.52 -0.95 -22.44
CA PRO A 233 -22.99 0.41 -22.25
C PRO A 233 -21.90 1.32 -21.65
N VAL A 234 -21.67 2.47 -22.29
CA VAL A 234 -20.81 3.54 -21.78
C VAL A 234 -21.65 4.81 -21.63
N GLY A 235 -21.59 5.44 -20.47
CA GLY A 235 -22.30 6.70 -20.22
C GLY A 235 -21.79 7.85 -21.09
N PRO A 236 -22.50 9.00 -21.12
CA PRO A 236 -22.12 10.16 -21.94
C PRO A 236 -20.87 10.91 -21.46
N GLY A 237 -20.21 10.44 -20.39
CA GLY A 237 -19.10 11.13 -19.71
C GLY A 237 -19.52 11.69 -18.35
N ARG A 238 -18.60 11.71 -17.39
CA ARG A 238 -18.83 12.19 -16.01
C ARG A 238 -17.61 12.94 -15.50
N GLY A 239 -17.83 13.84 -14.53
CA GLY A 239 -16.75 14.66 -13.96
C GLY A 239 -16.25 15.72 -14.92
N SER A 240 -15.10 16.30 -14.62
CA SER A 240 -14.58 17.45 -15.38
C SER A 240 -14.19 17.08 -16.82
N GLY A 241 -13.91 15.81 -17.14
CA GLY A 241 -13.53 15.38 -18.49
C GLY A 241 -14.55 15.71 -19.58
N ALA A 242 -15.83 15.93 -19.23
CA ALA A 242 -16.86 16.45 -20.13
C ALA A 242 -16.57 17.86 -20.66
N GLY A 243 -15.67 18.62 -20.03
CA GLY A 243 -15.23 19.94 -20.46
C GLY A 243 -14.14 19.95 -21.54
N SER A 244 -13.64 18.79 -21.95
CA SER A 244 -12.60 18.69 -23.00
C SER A 244 -13.23 18.45 -24.37
N ILE A 245 -13.00 19.38 -25.31
CA ILE A 245 -13.39 19.20 -26.71
C ILE A 245 -12.59 18.07 -27.37
N THR A 246 -11.34 17.88 -26.96
CA THR A 246 -10.49 16.75 -27.41
C THR A 246 -11.13 15.42 -27.02
N ALA A 247 -11.59 15.30 -25.78
CA ALA A 247 -12.25 14.09 -25.28
C ALA A 247 -13.58 13.83 -26.01
N TYR A 248 -14.35 14.89 -26.29
CA TYR A 248 -15.58 14.79 -27.07
C TYR A 248 -15.33 14.36 -28.52
N ALA A 249 -14.33 14.96 -29.18
CA ALA A 249 -13.96 14.71 -30.56
C ALA A 249 -13.55 13.24 -30.78
N ILE A 250 -12.67 12.72 -29.93
CA ILE A 250 -12.24 11.31 -30.02
C ILE A 250 -13.27 10.35 -29.40
N GLY A 251 -14.37 10.84 -28.84
CA GLY A 251 -15.46 9.99 -28.37
C GLY A 251 -15.28 9.42 -26.96
N ILE A 252 -14.35 9.94 -26.16
CA ILE A 252 -14.31 9.66 -24.72
C ILE A 252 -15.62 10.13 -24.07
N THR A 253 -16.08 11.33 -24.44
CA THR A 253 -17.34 11.89 -23.94
C THR A 253 -18.38 12.00 -25.07
N GLY A 254 -19.65 12.01 -24.67
CA GLY A 254 -20.81 12.24 -25.52
C GLY A 254 -21.43 13.62 -25.33
N ILE A 255 -20.83 14.49 -24.52
CA ILE A 255 -21.30 15.84 -24.21
C ILE A 255 -20.43 16.84 -24.96
N ASP A 256 -21.07 17.71 -25.75
CA ASP A 256 -20.41 18.81 -26.45
C ASP A 256 -20.06 19.95 -25.47
N PRO A 257 -18.78 20.17 -25.14
CA PRO A 257 -18.40 21.18 -24.16
C PRO A 257 -18.65 22.61 -24.65
N MET A 258 -18.60 22.85 -25.96
CA MET A 258 -18.78 24.19 -26.52
C MET A 258 -20.25 24.61 -26.45
N LYS A 259 -21.17 23.67 -26.70
CA LYS A 259 -22.62 23.90 -26.59
C LYS A 259 -23.05 24.26 -25.16
N TYR A 260 -22.42 23.69 -24.15
CA TYR A 260 -22.77 23.88 -22.73
C TYR A 260 -21.79 24.78 -21.97
N SER A 261 -20.90 25.47 -22.68
CA SER A 261 -19.89 26.38 -22.10
C SER A 261 -19.06 25.74 -20.98
N LEU A 262 -18.68 24.47 -21.17
CA LEU A 262 -17.88 23.72 -20.20
C LEU A 262 -16.39 24.08 -20.32
N LEU A 263 -15.74 24.24 -19.16
CA LEU A 263 -14.36 24.71 -19.07
C LEU A 263 -13.37 23.54 -19.04
N PHE A 264 -12.33 23.60 -19.87
CA PHE A 264 -11.28 22.59 -19.95
C PHE A 264 -10.35 22.65 -18.74
N GLU A 265 -10.06 23.85 -18.25
CA GLU A 265 -9.17 24.08 -17.11
C GLU A 265 -9.73 23.50 -15.81
N ARG A 266 -11.04 23.23 -15.75
CA ARG A 266 -11.64 22.50 -14.63
C ARG A 266 -11.30 21.00 -14.67
N PHE A 267 -10.92 20.49 -15.83
CA PHE A 267 -10.43 19.13 -16.03
C PHE A 267 -8.92 19.07 -15.92
N LEU A 268 -8.22 19.85 -16.74
CA LEU A 268 -6.77 19.83 -16.81
C LEU A 268 -6.26 21.28 -16.78
N ASN A 269 -5.76 21.69 -15.62
CA ASN A 269 -5.22 23.03 -15.42
C ASN A 269 -3.69 23.01 -15.58
N PRO A 270 -3.11 23.72 -16.56
CA PRO A 270 -1.67 23.76 -16.75
C PRO A 270 -0.88 24.40 -15.59
N GLU A 271 -1.54 25.15 -14.70
CA GLU A 271 -0.91 25.80 -13.54
C GLU A 271 -0.87 24.89 -12.29
N ARG A 272 -1.36 23.64 -12.38
CA ARG A 272 -1.35 22.68 -11.27
C ARG A 272 -0.67 21.38 -11.70
N VAL A 273 0.36 20.98 -10.95
CA VAL A 273 1.02 19.66 -11.02
C VAL A 273 0.81 18.96 -9.68
#